data_AF-A0A0F9G2Y3-F1
#
_entry.id   AF-A0A0F9G2Y3-F1
#
_cell.length_a   1.000
_cell.length_b   1.000
_cell.length_c   1.000
_cell.angle_alpha   90.00
_cell.angle_beta   90.00
_cell.angle_gamma   90.00
#
_symmetry.space_group_name_H-M   'P 1'
#
loop_
_entity.id
_entity.type
_entity.pdbx_description
1 polymer ?
#
loop_
_entity_poly.entity_id
_entity_poly.type
_entity_poly.pdbx_seq_one_letter_code
_entity_poly.pdbx_strand_id
1 'polypeptide(L)' 'KRGLENIAKILKEFKKNNNKIPRTTDKEMNGIRKAVHRGKWNDFAIKSWRHLINYAFSI' A
#
# COMPACT_ATOMS: atom_id res chain seq x y z
N LYS A 1 -13.84 4.55 0.59
CA LYS A 1 -13.57 3.21 0.02
C LYS A 1 -12.74 3.27 -1.27
N ARG A 2 -13.19 3.95 -2.34
CA ARG A 2 -12.47 4.05 -3.65
C ARG A 2 -10.96 4.33 -3.58
N GLY A 3 -10.50 5.20 -2.67
CA GLY A 3 -9.07 5.52 -2.54
C GLY A 3 -8.19 4.35 -2.07
N LEU A 4 -8.68 3.51 -1.15
CA LEU A 4 -7.90 2.38 -0.62
C LEU A 4 -7.84 1.21 -1.62
N GLU A 5 -8.94 0.96 -2.33
CA GLU A 5 -9.02 -0.01 -3.43
C GLU A 5 -8.06 0.35 -4.57
N ASN A 6 -8.00 1.64 -4.94
CA ASN A 6 -7.04 2.12 -5.94
C ASN A 6 -5.59 1.88 -5.52
N ILE A 7 -5.25 2.12 -4.25
CA ILE A 7 -3.89 1.81 -3.75
C ILE A 7 -3.60 0.32 -3.81
N ALA A 8 -4.55 -0.53 -3.42
CA ALA A 8 -4.38 -1.98 -3.55
C ALA A 8 -4.14 -2.42 -5.00
N LYS A 9 -4.81 -1.78 -5.98
CA LYS A 9 -4.56 -2.03 -7.41
C LYS A 9 -3.13 -1.66 -7.82
N ILE A 10 -2.65 -0.47 -7.42
CA ILE A 10 -1.28 -0.01 -7.70
C ILE A 10 -0.24 -0.99 -7.10
N LEU A 11 -0.47 -1.45 -5.86
CA LEU A 11 0.44 -2.41 -5.21
C LEU A 11 0.47 -3.75 -5.95
N LYS A 12 -0.69 -4.23 -6.43
CA LYS A 12 -0.78 -5.46 -7.23
C LYS A 12 -0.08 -5.30 -8.59
N GLU A 13 -0.23 -4.16 -9.26
CA GLU A 13 0.45 -3.86 -10.52
C GLU A 13 1.97 -3.78 -10.34
N PHE A 14 2.45 -3.13 -9.27
CA PHE A 14 3.88 -3.14 -8.94
C PHE A 14 4.41 -4.56 -8.76
N LYS A 15 3.68 -5.42 -8.02
CA LYS A 15 4.07 -6.82 -7.82
C LYS A 15 4.13 -7.56 -9.16
N LYS A 16 3.16 -7.36 -10.03
CA LYS A 16 3.13 -7.97 -11.37
C LYS A 16 4.34 -7.55 -12.21
N ASN A 17 4.69 -6.26 -12.19
CA ASN A 17 5.76 -5.71 -13.03
C ASN A 17 7.17 -6.01 -12.50
N ASN A 18 7.33 -6.12 -11.18
CA ASN A 18 8.64 -6.27 -10.54
C ASN A 18 8.88 -7.66 -9.93
N ASN A 19 7.89 -8.56 -10.02
CA ASN A 19 7.88 -9.88 -9.40
C ASN A 19 8.26 -9.90 -7.90
N LYS A 20 7.87 -8.85 -7.15
CA LYS A 20 8.19 -8.71 -5.72
C LYS A 20 7.12 -7.92 -4.97
N ILE A 21 6.99 -8.15 -3.65
CA ILE A 21 6.11 -7.34 -2.80
C ILE A 21 6.73 -5.93 -2.63
N PRO A 22 5.93 -4.86 -2.80
CA PRO A 22 6.41 -3.49 -2.57
C PRO A 22 6.95 -3.29 -1.15
N ARG A 23 8.15 -2.73 -1.04
CA ARG A 23 8.81 -2.38 0.22
C ARG A 23 8.78 -0.86 0.42
N THR A 24 8.96 -0.45 1.67
CA THR A 24 9.05 0.97 2.03
C THR A 24 10.23 1.71 1.40
N THR A 25 11.25 0.98 0.92
CA THR A 25 12.44 1.50 0.26
C THR A 25 12.29 1.62 -1.26
N ASP A 26 11.23 1.06 -1.86
CA ASP A 26 10.98 1.20 -3.29
C ASP A 26 10.57 2.66 -3.60
N LYS A 27 11.32 3.34 -4.47
CA LYS A 27 11.18 4.78 -4.72
C LYS A 27 9.76 5.15 -5.18
N GLU A 28 9.14 4.30 -5.99
CA GLU A 28 7.78 4.45 -6.53
C GLU A 28 6.71 4.41 -5.43
N MET A 29 7.03 3.83 -4.27
CA MET A 29 6.12 3.68 -3.14
C MET A 29 6.17 4.82 -2.13
N ASN A 30 7.10 5.77 -2.28
CA ASN A 30 7.32 6.83 -1.29
C ASN A 30 6.07 7.67 -1.01
N GLY A 31 5.27 7.96 -2.04
CA GLY A 31 4.02 8.71 -1.89
C GLY A 31 3.01 7.95 -1.02
N ILE A 32 2.82 6.66 -1.30
CA ILE A 32 1.90 5.79 -0.56
C ILE A 32 2.40 5.63 0.89
N ARG A 33 3.70 5.40 1.09
CA ARG A 33 4.32 5.28 2.42
C ARG A 33 4.08 6.53 3.26
N LYS A 34 4.29 7.73 2.70
CA LYS A 34 4.02 9.00 3.39
C LYS A 34 2.54 9.15 3.74
N ALA A 35 1.64 8.74 2.83
CA ALA A 35 0.20 8.79 3.10
C ALA A 35 -0.23 7.84 4.24
N VAL A 36 0.33 6.63 4.28
CA VAL A 36 0.11 5.70 5.41
C VAL A 36 0.62 6.32 6.72
N HIS A 37 1.83 6.87 6.72
CA HIS A 37 2.42 7.48 7.91
C HIS A 37 1.63 8.69 8.42
N ARG A 38 1.01 9.46 7.52
CA ARG A 38 0.09 10.56 7.87
C ARG A 38 -1.30 10.10 8.33
N GLY A 39 -1.54 8.79 8.41
CA GLY A 39 -2.81 8.25 8.88
C GLY A 39 -3.96 8.38 7.88
N LYS A 40 -3.67 8.56 6.58
CA LYS A 40 -4.70 8.77 5.53
C LYS A 40 -5.79 7.69 5.49
N TRP A 41 -5.48 6.49 5.98
CA TRP A 41 -6.39 5.34 5.98
C TRP A 41 -6.63 4.76 7.39
N ASN A 42 -6.46 5.58 8.44
CA ASN A 42 -6.71 5.16 9.83
C ASN A 42 -8.16 4.71 10.04
N ASP A 43 -9.12 5.36 9.38
CA ASP A 43 -10.56 4.99 9.42
C ASP A 43 -10.84 3.59 8.84
N PHE A 44 -9.89 3.04 8.07
CA PHE A 44 -9.94 1.68 7.53
C PHE A 44 -9.04 0.71 8.29
N ALA A 45 -8.62 1.05 9.51
CA ALA A 45 -7.67 0.30 10.34
C ALA A 45 -6.27 0.09 9.71
N ILE A 46 -5.94 0.83 8.64
CA ILE A 46 -4.62 0.79 8.00
C ILE A 46 -3.70 1.81 8.67
N LYS A 47 -3.04 1.38 9.74
CA LYS A 47 -2.15 2.21 10.57
C LYS A 47 -0.67 2.11 10.17
N SER A 48 -0.32 1.15 9.34
CA SER A 48 1.07 0.86 8.99
C SER A 48 1.21 0.33 7.56
N TRP A 49 2.44 0.38 7.04
CA TRP A 49 2.76 -0.20 5.73
C TRP A 49 2.40 -1.69 5.69
N ARG A 50 2.68 -2.41 6.78
CA ARG A 50 2.34 -3.82 6.93
C ARG A 50 0.83 -4.05 6.82
N HIS A 51 0.00 -3.26 7.50
CA HIS A 51 -1.46 -3.38 7.38
C HIS A 51 -1.93 -3.15 5.93
N LEU A 52 -1.33 -2.17 5.23
CA LEU A 52 -1.67 -1.90 3.85
C LEU A 52 -1.30 -3.07 2.92
N ILE A 53 -0.13 -3.67 3.11
CA ILE A 53 0.32 -4.84 2.35
C ILE A 53 -0.60 -6.05 2.62
N ASN A 54 -0.91 -6.32 3.88
CA ASN A 54 -1.85 -7.38 4.27
C ASN A 54 -3.23 -7.17 3.65
N TYR A 55 -3.74 -5.93 3.67
CA TYR A 55 -4.99 -5.58 3.00
C TYR A 55 -4.94 -5.81 1.48
N ALA A 56 -3.84 -5.41 0.82
CA ALA A 56 -3.74 -5.49 -0.64
C ALA A 56 -3.55 -6.92 -1.16
N PHE A 57 -2.85 -7.77 -0.41
CA PHE A 57 -2.49 -9.13 -0.84
C PHE A 57 -3.20 -10.25 -0.07
N SER A 58 -4.06 -9.90 0.90
CA SER A 58 -4.78 -10.86 1.75
C SER A 58 -3.84 -11.86 2.43
N ILE A 59 -2.75 -11.34 3.01
CA ILE A 59 -1.70 -12.07 3.74
C ILE A 59 -1.59 -11.61 5.20
#